data_AF-A0A7X1ZP63-F1
#
_entry.id   AF-A0A7X1ZP63-F1
#
_cell.length_a   1.000
_cell.length_b   1.000
_cell.length_c   1.000
_cell.angle_alpha   90.00
_cell.angle_beta   90.00
_cell.angle_gamma   90.00
#
_symmetry.space_group_name_H-M   'P 1'
#
loop_
_entity.id
_entity.type
_entity.pdbx_description
1 polymer ?
#
loop_
_entity_poly.entity_id
_entity_poly.type
_entity_poly.pdbx_seq_one_letter_code
_entity_poly.pdbx_strand_id
1 'polypeptide(L)'
;MVKKAFKIFLLFIFFWSCATYQPPPPSLYIESLPASIVAEFSLEERILAEEAWETLNQGEGKKAEKQISKLGAQNPIYNVGLAYAYFLQNRLQRAEEFFKVALKDLPDMTLIHSGLAQIYREKGRDDRAFAEFREILKREPEHPWAKQQYEIFKNKKFDESLLEAKAAIAAGDTEGSKEAYLKALYYAPQSTEAHLVLADIYKKENKLQNALVHLLAASSSEPENTEILKDYAEALYQAVQYTKSLEIYEKLHNLEPENKQIMNRIEGIKNRLGIYELPTRYNSIAFSEAVSKEEIAALLVVKFNGILDKVPGTPPVYHRYCNFLGITIHPSSNFLGYSGYLSQSHFSTEKNCYPGRDGRNSPSFNKLFGKERIQVYPADPTRKNPNLRCCLPQLLL
;
A
#
# COMPACT_ATOMS: atom_id res chain seq x y z
N MET A 1 21.31 14.70 -82.77
CA MET A 1 20.31 15.55 -82.06
C MET A 1 20.29 15.37 -80.54
N VAL A 2 20.61 14.20 -79.98
CA VAL A 2 20.51 13.86 -78.53
C VAL A 2 21.11 14.91 -77.56
N LYS A 3 22.30 15.47 -77.85
CA LYS A 3 22.98 16.44 -76.96
C LYS A 3 22.22 17.76 -76.71
N LYS A 4 21.29 18.18 -77.59
CA LYS A 4 20.45 19.37 -77.34
C LYS A 4 19.26 19.07 -76.42
N ALA A 5 18.62 17.91 -76.59
CA ALA A 5 17.50 17.49 -75.73
C ALA A 5 17.94 17.35 -74.26
N PHE A 6 19.10 16.75 -74.00
CA PHE A 6 19.63 16.58 -72.64
C PHE A 6 19.87 17.93 -71.92
N LYS A 7 20.36 18.96 -72.63
CA LYS A 7 20.57 20.30 -72.05
C LYS A 7 19.25 21.02 -71.70
N ILE A 8 18.18 20.78 -72.45
CA ILE A 8 16.85 21.37 -72.18
C ILE A 8 16.21 20.65 -70.98
N PHE A 9 16.34 19.32 -70.90
CA PHE A 9 15.83 18.53 -69.77
C PHE A 9 16.50 18.91 -68.44
N LEU A 10 17.83 19.12 -68.45
CA LEU A 10 18.59 19.51 -67.26
C LEU A 10 18.25 20.94 -66.78
N LEU A 11 17.85 21.84 -67.68
CA LEU A 11 17.33 23.17 -67.34
C LEU A 11 15.93 23.13 -66.70
N PHE A 12 15.08 22.17 -67.09
CA PHE A 12 13.75 21.98 -66.48
C PHE A 12 13.83 21.44 -65.05
N ILE A 13 14.80 20.57 -64.75
CA ILE A 13 14.98 20.03 -63.39
C ILE A 13 15.35 21.14 -62.38
N PHE A 14 16.09 22.17 -62.80
CA PHE A 14 16.43 23.31 -61.94
C PHE A 14 15.25 24.24 -61.62
N PHE A 15 14.17 24.22 -62.41
CA PHE A 15 12.97 25.04 -62.17
C PHE A 15 11.92 24.38 -61.27
N TRP A 16 12.11 23.10 -60.89
CA TRP A 16 11.17 22.35 -60.05
C TRP A 16 11.63 22.16 -58.60
N SER A 17 12.81 22.67 -58.23
CA SER A 17 13.28 22.65 -56.84
C SER A 17 12.90 23.93 -56.07
N CYS A 18 11.65 24.38 -56.21
CA CYS A 18 11.01 25.22 -55.19
C CYS A 18 10.55 24.33 -54.03
N ALA A 19 11.50 23.65 -53.38
CA ALA A 19 11.27 23.11 -52.05
C ALA A 19 11.07 24.31 -51.13
N THR A 20 9.82 24.57 -50.74
CA THR A 20 9.48 25.63 -49.78
C THR A 20 10.26 25.38 -48.50
N TYR A 21 11.27 26.21 -48.26
CA TYR A 21 12.03 26.18 -47.01
C TYR A 21 11.09 26.59 -45.88
N GLN A 22 10.48 25.60 -45.24
CA GLN A 22 9.86 25.80 -43.95
C GLN A 22 11.00 25.97 -42.94
N PRO A 23 11.12 27.13 -42.27
CA PRO A 23 12.09 27.27 -41.19
C PRO A 23 11.82 26.18 -40.14
N PRO A 24 12.84 25.67 -39.44
CA PRO A 24 12.63 24.71 -38.37
C PRO A 24 11.64 25.31 -37.35
N PRO A 25 10.66 24.54 -36.85
CA PRO A 25 9.68 25.07 -35.91
C PRO A 25 10.39 25.70 -34.72
N PRO A 26 9.92 26.85 -34.22
CA PRO A 26 10.60 27.59 -33.18
C PRO A 26 10.77 26.71 -31.93
N SER A 27 11.84 26.94 -31.17
CA SER A 27 12.09 26.28 -29.87
C SER A 27 11.07 26.66 -28.77
N LEU A 28 10.11 27.51 -29.13
CA LEU A 28 9.10 28.14 -28.31
C LEU A 28 7.73 27.62 -28.75
N TYR A 29 6.97 27.06 -27.81
CA TYR A 29 5.56 26.72 -28.01
C TYR A 29 4.73 28.01 -28.01
N ILE A 30 4.05 28.27 -29.12
CA ILE A 30 3.12 29.38 -29.30
C ILE A 30 1.77 28.75 -29.67
N GLU A 31 0.77 28.96 -28.82
CA GLU A 31 -0.58 28.47 -29.05
C GLU A 31 -1.34 29.40 -30.02
N SER A 32 -2.40 28.93 -30.66
CA SER A 32 -3.31 29.80 -31.44
C SER A 32 -4.00 30.84 -30.55
N LEU A 33 -4.31 32.02 -31.11
CA LEU A 33 -5.10 33.03 -30.41
C LEU A 33 -6.50 32.49 -30.02
N PRO A 34 -6.97 32.72 -28.78
CA PRO A 34 -8.30 32.30 -28.34
C PRO A 34 -9.41 32.90 -29.22
N ALA A 35 -10.31 32.04 -29.71
CA ALA A 35 -11.40 32.45 -30.61
C ALA A 35 -12.33 33.51 -29.99
N SER A 36 -12.50 33.51 -28.66
CA SER A 36 -13.25 34.54 -27.92
C SER A 36 -12.63 35.94 -28.10
N ILE A 37 -11.31 36.06 -27.96
CA ILE A 37 -10.58 37.33 -28.12
C ILE A 37 -10.63 37.80 -29.58
N VAL A 38 -10.37 36.89 -30.53
CA VAL A 38 -10.39 37.20 -31.97
C VAL A 38 -11.79 37.62 -32.46
N ALA A 39 -12.86 37.13 -31.82
CA ALA A 39 -14.23 37.50 -32.16
C ALA A 39 -14.56 38.99 -31.87
N GLU A 40 -13.88 39.61 -30.90
CA GLU A 40 -14.10 41.02 -30.52
C GLU A 40 -13.36 42.00 -31.45
N PHE A 41 -12.32 41.54 -32.17
CA PHE A 41 -11.48 42.37 -33.01
C PHE A 41 -12.19 42.88 -34.27
N SER A 42 -11.85 44.10 -34.68
CA SER A 42 -12.18 44.63 -36.01
C SER A 42 -11.48 43.84 -37.13
N LEU A 43 -11.92 44.00 -38.38
CA LEU A 43 -11.31 43.30 -39.53
C LEU A 43 -9.82 43.62 -39.68
N GLU A 44 -9.43 44.89 -39.48
CA GLU A 44 -8.03 45.33 -39.54
C GLU A 44 -7.19 44.70 -38.42
N GLU A 45 -7.70 44.70 -37.17
CA GLU A 45 -7.02 44.05 -36.05
C GLU A 45 -6.87 42.54 -36.23
N ARG A 46 -7.87 41.84 -36.80
CA ARG A 46 -7.76 40.40 -37.10
C ARG A 46 -6.64 40.12 -38.08
N ILE A 47 -6.57 40.87 -39.19
CA ILE A 47 -5.51 40.71 -40.20
C ILE A 47 -4.13 40.99 -39.58
N LEU A 48 -3.99 42.08 -38.81
CA LEU A 48 -2.74 42.42 -38.13
C LEU A 48 -2.33 41.39 -37.07
N ALA A 49 -3.30 40.84 -36.33
CA ALA A 49 -3.09 39.80 -35.35
C ALA A 49 -2.63 38.48 -36.01
N GLU A 50 -3.31 38.06 -37.08
CA GLU A 50 -2.99 36.85 -37.84
C GLU A 50 -1.61 36.95 -38.50
N GLU A 51 -1.31 38.07 -39.19
CA GLU A 51 0.02 38.34 -39.76
C GLU A 51 1.13 38.30 -38.70
N ALA A 52 0.88 38.89 -37.52
CA ALA A 52 1.83 38.89 -36.42
C ALA A 52 2.04 37.49 -35.84
N TRP A 53 0.97 36.71 -35.65
CA TRP A 53 1.03 35.38 -35.06
C TRP A 53 1.72 34.37 -35.98
N GLU A 54 1.44 34.44 -37.29
CA GLU A 54 2.16 33.65 -38.29
C GLU A 54 3.66 34.02 -38.31
N THR A 55 3.99 35.31 -38.17
CA THR A 55 5.39 35.76 -38.10
C THR A 55 6.09 35.33 -36.80
N LEU A 56 5.36 35.21 -35.68
CA LEU A 56 5.85 34.59 -34.45
C LEU A 56 6.12 33.08 -34.64
N ASN A 57 5.21 32.35 -35.28
CA ASN A 57 5.36 30.93 -35.60
C ASN A 57 6.53 30.65 -36.56
N GLN A 58 6.88 31.59 -37.42
CA GLN A 58 8.07 31.56 -38.28
C GLN A 58 9.38 31.89 -37.53
N GLY A 59 9.30 32.27 -36.24
CA GLY A 59 10.45 32.66 -35.41
C GLY A 59 10.98 34.08 -35.67
N GLU A 60 10.32 34.88 -36.51
CA GLU A 60 10.81 36.18 -36.98
C GLU A 60 10.50 37.31 -35.97
N GLY A 61 10.95 37.16 -34.71
CA GLY A 61 10.56 38.00 -33.57
C GLY A 61 10.71 39.52 -33.74
N LYS A 62 11.68 40.00 -34.53
CA LYS A 62 11.83 41.44 -34.83
C LYS A 62 10.76 41.99 -35.79
N LYS A 63 10.27 41.16 -36.71
CA LYS A 63 9.21 41.54 -37.67
C LYS A 63 7.85 41.45 -36.98
N ALA A 64 7.64 40.42 -36.17
CA ALA A 64 6.49 40.31 -35.28
C ALA A 64 6.38 41.54 -34.36
N GLU A 65 7.46 41.96 -33.67
CA GLU A 65 7.49 43.20 -32.87
C GLU A 65 6.96 44.42 -33.65
N LYS A 66 7.36 44.56 -34.92
CA LYS A 66 6.91 45.65 -35.82
C LYS A 66 5.48 45.51 -36.34
N GLN A 67 4.93 44.30 -36.43
CA GLN A 67 3.52 44.08 -36.77
C GLN A 67 2.63 44.32 -35.56
N ILE A 68 3.01 43.78 -34.40
CA ILE A 68 2.30 43.97 -33.13
C ILE A 68 2.28 45.44 -32.72
N SER A 69 3.35 46.20 -32.98
CA SER A 69 3.36 47.66 -32.71
C SER A 69 2.38 48.48 -33.59
N LYS A 70 1.73 47.87 -34.60
CA LYS A 70 0.62 48.49 -35.34
C LYS A 70 -0.73 48.29 -34.64
N LEU A 71 -0.86 47.23 -33.82
CA LEU A 71 -2.03 47.05 -32.96
C LEU A 71 -2.01 48.16 -31.89
N GLY A 72 -3.19 48.64 -31.49
CA GLY A 72 -3.28 49.62 -30.41
C GLY A 72 -2.81 49.02 -29.08
N ALA A 73 -2.19 49.83 -28.21
CA ALA A 73 -1.72 49.38 -26.89
C ALA A 73 -2.85 48.93 -25.93
N GLN A 74 -4.11 49.21 -26.28
CA GLN A 74 -5.30 48.73 -25.57
C GLN A 74 -5.78 47.35 -26.08
N ASN A 75 -5.23 46.85 -27.19
CA ASN A 75 -5.65 45.57 -27.74
C ASN A 75 -5.21 44.41 -26.83
N PRO A 76 -6.10 43.46 -26.46
CA PRO A 76 -5.82 42.34 -25.56
C PRO A 76 -4.53 41.56 -25.83
N ILE A 77 -4.17 41.37 -27.10
CA ILE A 77 -2.98 40.57 -27.47
C ILE A 77 -1.70 41.39 -27.60
N TYR A 78 -1.75 42.73 -27.46
CA TYR A 78 -0.59 43.61 -27.68
C TYR A 78 0.59 43.23 -26.78
N ASN A 79 0.36 43.18 -25.47
CA ASN A 79 1.40 42.82 -24.49
C ASN A 79 1.85 41.36 -24.63
N VAL A 80 0.92 40.45 -24.92
CA VAL A 80 1.20 39.01 -25.11
C VAL A 80 2.09 38.80 -26.35
N GLY A 81 1.72 39.39 -27.49
CA GLY A 81 2.48 39.33 -28.73
C GLY A 81 3.88 39.94 -28.57
N LEU A 82 4.00 41.11 -27.94
CA LEU A 82 5.31 41.72 -27.67
C LEU A 82 6.17 40.84 -26.77
N ALA A 83 5.58 40.16 -25.78
CA ALA A 83 6.31 39.23 -24.93
C ALA A 83 6.87 38.04 -25.73
N TYR A 84 6.07 37.42 -26.59
CA TYR A 84 6.53 36.37 -27.52
C TYR A 84 7.59 36.88 -28.51
N ALA A 85 7.42 38.09 -29.06
CA ALA A 85 8.38 38.72 -29.97
C ALA A 85 9.74 38.99 -29.28
N TYR A 86 9.73 39.40 -28.01
CA TYR A 86 10.94 39.55 -27.21
C TYR A 86 11.54 38.22 -26.75
N PHE A 87 10.73 37.17 -26.53
CA PHE A 87 11.22 35.82 -26.26
C PHE A 87 12.06 35.33 -27.44
N LEU A 88 11.53 35.39 -28.67
CA LEU A 88 12.23 34.98 -29.89
C LEU A 88 13.52 35.77 -30.15
N GLN A 89 13.64 36.98 -29.61
CA GLN A 89 14.87 37.79 -29.63
C GLN A 89 15.85 37.46 -28.49
N ASN A 90 15.60 36.39 -27.72
CA ASN A 90 16.30 36.01 -26.49
C ASN A 90 16.33 37.11 -25.40
N ARG A 91 15.34 38.03 -25.42
CA ARG A 91 15.20 39.13 -24.44
C ARG A 91 14.28 38.70 -23.29
N LEU A 92 14.59 37.56 -22.67
CA LEU A 92 13.75 36.86 -21.69
C LEU A 92 13.35 37.71 -20.47
N GLN A 93 14.08 38.78 -20.15
CA GLN A 93 13.72 39.69 -19.07
C GLN A 93 12.56 40.63 -19.47
N ARG A 94 12.62 41.25 -20.67
CA ARG A 94 11.52 42.05 -21.21
C ARG A 94 10.30 41.20 -21.50
N ALA A 95 10.48 39.99 -22.02
CA ALA A 95 9.38 39.07 -22.24
C ALA A 95 8.62 38.76 -20.93
N GLU A 96 9.34 38.53 -19.81
CA GLU A 96 8.73 38.34 -18.48
C GLU A 96 7.95 39.57 -18.01
N GLU A 97 8.47 40.78 -18.28
CA GLU A 97 7.81 42.05 -17.95
C GLU A 97 6.50 42.23 -18.72
N PHE A 98 6.50 42.03 -20.04
CA PHE A 98 5.30 42.16 -20.87
C PHE A 98 4.23 41.09 -20.56
N PHE A 99 4.62 39.82 -20.34
CA PHE A 99 3.67 38.82 -19.87
C PHE A 99 3.08 39.17 -18.50
N LYS A 100 3.87 39.74 -17.57
CA LYS A 100 3.36 40.19 -16.25
C LYS A 100 2.47 41.42 -16.31
N VAL A 101 2.57 42.24 -17.35
CA VAL A 101 1.57 43.29 -17.61
C VAL A 101 0.29 42.63 -18.10
N ALA A 102 0.37 41.82 -19.16
CA ALA A 102 -0.79 41.12 -19.72
C ALA A 102 -1.56 40.27 -18.67
N LEU A 103 -0.84 39.61 -17.74
CA LEU A 103 -1.43 38.79 -16.68
C LEU A 103 -2.31 39.58 -15.71
N LYS A 104 -2.11 40.90 -15.57
CA LYS A 104 -2.96 41.75 -14.72
C LYS A 104 -4.31 42.03 -15.37
N ASP A 105 -4.30 42.18 -16.70
CA ASP A 105 -5.46 42.55 -17.49
C ASP A 105 -6.28 41.29 -17.85
N LEU A 106 -5.60 40.17 -18.12
CA LEU A 106 -6.16 38.90 -18.58
C LEU A 106 -5.60 37.72 -17.74
N PRO A 107 -5.96 37.61 -16.45
CA PRO A 107 -5.36 36.64 -15.52
C PRO A 107 -5.62 35.17 -15.88
N ASP A 108 -6.60 34.89 -16.75
CA ASP A 108 -7.01 33.54 -17.15
C ASP A 108 -6.56 33.12 -18.56
N MET A 109 -5.79 33.95 -19.26
CA MET A 109 -5.38 33.68 -20.64
C MET A 109 -4.23 32.67 -20.70
N THR A 110 -4.52 31.46 -21.15
CA THR A 110 -3.59 30.31 -21.28
C THR A 110 -2.25 30.66 -21.94
N LEU A 111 -2.28 31.43 -23.04
CA LEU A 111 -1.08 31.93 -23.72
C LEU A 111 -0.08 32.66 -22.80
N ILE A 112 -0.55 33.39 -21.78
CA ILE A 112 0.32 34.13 -20.86
C ILE A 112 1.05 33.16 -19.93
N HIS A 113 0.33 32.18 -19.38
CA HIS A 113 0.90 31.12 -18.57
C HIS A 113 1.86 30.24 -19.38
N SER A 114 1.51 29.88 -20.62
CA SER A 114 2.37 29.14 -21.55
C SER A 114 3.67 29.90 -21.86
N GLY A 115 3.61 31.22 -22.02
CA GLY A 115 4.77 32.08 -22.18
C GLY A 115 5.65 32.15 -20.93
N LEU A 116 5.06 32.41 -19.75
CA LEU A 116 5.76 32.50 -18.47
C LEU A 116 6.41 31.17 -18.07
N ALA A 117 5.72 30.04 -18.25
CA ALA A 117 6.24 28.71 -17.96
C ALA A 117 7.54 28.44 -18.73
N GLN A 118 7.57 28.79 -20.02
CA GLN A 118 8.75 28.65 -20.86
C GLN A 118 9.87 29.61 -20.44
N ILE A 119 9.57 30.87 -20.13
CA ILE A 119 10.59 31.81 -19.61
C ILE A 119 11.21 31.28 -18.31
N TYR A 120 10.40 30.74 -17.41
CA TYR A 120 10.90 30.20 -16.15
C TYR A 120 11.73 28.93 -16.36
N ARG A 121 11.36 28.05 -17.31
CA ARG A 121 12.19 26.92 -17.75
C ARG A 121 13.55 27.38 -18.27
N GLU A 122 13.59 28.31 -19.23
CA GLU A 122 14.86 28.83 -19.79
C GLU A 122 15.72 29.56 -18.74
N LYS A 123 15.11 30.08 -17.67
CA LYS A 123 15.81 30.70 -16.52
C LYS A 123 16.16 29.70 -15.40
N GLY A 124 15.89 28.40 -15.56
CA GLY A 124 16.13 27.37 -14.53
C GLY A 124 15.28 27.53 -13.25
N ARG A 125 14.14 28.23 -13.34
CA ARG A 125 13.23 28.52 -12.21
C ARG A 125 12.10 27.50 -12.17
N ASP A 126 12.46 26.24 -11.96
CA ASP A 126 11.56 25.10 -12.19
C ASP A 126 10.27 25.15 -11.36
N ASP A 127 10.33 25.61 -10.10
CA ASP A 127 9.14 25.71 -9.24
C ASP A 127 8.11 26.71 -9.79
N ARG A 128 8.58 27.79 -10.43
CA ARG A 128 7.70 28.77 -11.09
C ARG A 128 7.16 28.21 -12.40
N ALA A 129 7.98 27.55 -13.20
CA ALA A 129 7.51 26.90 -14.43
C ALA A 129 6.40 25.88 -14.13
N PHE A 130 6.58 25.06 -13.08
CA PHE A 130 5.60 24.09 -12.62
C PHE A 130 4.28 24.74 -12.12
N ALA A 131 4.38 25.89 -11.44
CA ALA A 131 3.20 26.66 -11.04
C ALA A 131 2.39 27.18 -12.25
N GLU A 132 3.07 27.73 -13.27
CA GLU A 132 2.39 28.19 -14.50
C GLU A 132 1.74 27.03 -15.27
N PHE A 133 2.39 25.86 -15.38
CA PHE A 133 1.77 24.66 -15.98
C PHE A 133 0.52 24.19 -15.23
N ARG A 134 0.52 24.29 -13.90
CA ARG A 134 -0.66 23.99 -13.07
C ARG A 134 -1.81 24.96 -13.32
N GLU A 135 -1.53 26.25 -13.48
CA GLU A 135 -2.56 27.25 -13.77
C GLU A 135 -3.17 27.07 -15.18
N ILE A 136 -2.43 26.52 -16.15
CA ILE A 136 -3.01 26.05 -17.42
C ILE A 136 -3.96 24.87 -17.16
N LEU A 137 -3.46 23.79 -16.56
CA LEU A 137 -4.24 22.54 -16.38
C LEU A 137 -5.45 22.66 -15.45
N LYS A 138 -5.46 23.66 -14.57
CA LYS A 138 -6.62 24.04 -13.75
C LYS A 138 -7.81 24.55 -14.59
N ARG A 139 -7.53 25.15 -15.74
CA ARG A 139 -8.53 25.71 -16.67
C ARG A 139 -8.79 24.76 -17.83
N GLU A 140 -7.73 24.11 -18.32
CA GLU A 140 -7.76 23.19 -19.45
C GLU A 140 -7.07 21.85 -19.08
N PRO A 141 -7.77 20.95 -18.34
CA PRO A 141 -7.17 19.70 -17.84
C PRO A 141 -6.59 18.77 -18.91
N GLU A 142 -7.07 18.89 -20.15
CA GLU A 142 -6.64 18.09 -21.29
C GLU A 142 -5.76 18.86 -22.29
N HIS A 143 -5.23 20.05 -21.92
CA HIS A 143 -4.30 20.80 -22.78
C HIS A 143 -3.03 19.95 -23.05
N PRO A 144 -2.78 19.47 -24.29
CA PRO A 144 -1.81 18.38 -24.51
C PRO A 144 -0.37 18.74 -24.14
N TRP A 145 0.08 19.93 -24.55
CA TRP A 145 1.45 20.39 -24.26
C TRP A 145 1.68 20.66 -22.78
N ALA A 146 0.80 21.44 -22.12
CA ALA A 146 0.89 21.71 -20.68
C ALA A 146 0.82 20.42 -19.85
N LYS A 147 -0.01 19.44 -20.24
CA LYS A 147 -0.11 18.11 -19.59
C LYS A 147 1.22 17.35 -19.69
N GLN A 148 1.83 17.32 -20.87
CA GLN A 148 3.15 16.70 -21.06
C GLN A 148 4.25 17.42 -20.24
N GLN A 149 4.29 18.75 -20.26
CA GLN A 149 5.30 19.50 -19.50
C GLN A 149 5.11 19.35 -17.99
N TYR A 150 3.86 19.39 -17.50
CA TYR A 150 3.54 19.17 -16.08
C TYR A 150 4.03 17.83 -15.59
N GLU A 151 3.81 16.74 -16.33
CA GLU A 151 4.29 15.40 -15.96
C GLU A 151 5.82 15.32 -15.90
N ILE A 152 6.53 15.94 -16.85
CA ILE A 152 8.00 16.01 -16.85
C ILE A 152 8.50 16.72 -15.58
N PHE A 153 7.92 17.88 -15.25
CA PHE A 153 8.32 18.65 -14.07
C PHE A 153 7.90 17.98 -12.75
N LYS A 154 6.74 17.33 -12.70
CA LYS A 154 6.26 16.55 -11.55
C LYS A 154 7.23 15.41 -11.24
N ASN A 155 7.66 14.67 -12.27
CA ASN A 155 8.61 13.57 -12.11
C ASN A 155 9.99 14.09 -11.68
N LYS A 156 10.50 15.16 -12.30
CA LYS A 156 11.75 15.81 -11.87
C LYS A 156 11.69 16.26 -10.40
N LYS A 157 10.57 16.85 -9.97
CA LYS A 157 10.37 17.30 -8.58
C LYS A 157 10.22 16.14 -7.59
N PHE A 158 9.63 15.02 -8.03
CA PHE A 158 9.64 13.75 -7.28
C PHE A 158 11.09 13.26 -7.09
N ASP A 159 11.88 13.16 -8.16
CA ASP A 159 13.27 12.69 -8.12
C ASP A 159 14.16 13.59 -7.24
N GLU A 160 14.02 14.92 -7.36
CA GLU A 160 14.70 15.89 -6.49
C GLU A 160 14.38 15.66 -5.00
N SER A 161 13.09 15.46 -4.68
CA SER A 161 12.63 15.25 -3.30
C SER A 161 13.05 13.89 -2.75
N LEU A 162 13.09 12.86 -3.60
CA LEU A 162 13.55 11.52 -3.25
C LEU A 162 15.06 11.50 -2.97
N LEU A 163 15.85 12.26 -3.75
CA LEU A 163 17.29 12.42 -3.53
C LEU A 163 17.58 13.18 -2.22
N GLU A 164 16.86 14.27 -1.98
CA GLU A 164 16.90 15.03 -0.72
C GLU A 164 16.59 14.14 0.49
N ALA A 165 15.54 13.32 0.40
CA ALA A 165 15.14 12.41 1.47
C ALA A 165 16.17 11.31 1.76
N LYS A 166 16.80 10.75 0.72
CA LYS A 166 17.89 9.76 0.83
C LYS A 166 19.17 10.38 1.42
N ALA A 167 19.49 11.61 1.04
CA ALA A 167 20.61 12.35 1.62
C ALA A 167 20.40 12.63 3.12
N ALA A 168 19.18 13.00 3.53
CA ALA A 168 18.84 13.21 4.93
C ALA A 168 18.98 11.91 5.77
N ILE A 169 18.56 10.75 5.26
CA ILE A 169 18.84 9.45 5.92
C ILE A 169 20.34 9.24 6.10
N ALA A 170 21.15 9.48 5.06
CA ALA A 170 22.60 9.31 5.13
C ALA A 170 23.28 10.26 6.14
N ALA A 171 22.70 11.45 6.36
CA ALA A 171 23.13 12.40 7.38
C ALA A 171 22.62 12.07 8.81
N GLY A 172 21.71 11.11 8.96
CA GLY A 172 21.03 10.81 10.22
C GLY A 172 19.88 11.76 10.57
N ASP A 173 19.51 12.67 9.66
CA ASP A 173 18.37 13.58 9.83
C ASP A 173 17.05 12.89 9.48
N THR A 174 16.47 12.24 10.48
CA THR A 174 15.21 11.51 10.36
C THR A 174 14.00 12.44 10.13
N GLU A 175 14.00 13.66 10.66
CA GLU A 175 12.89 14.61 10.46
C GLU A 175 12.93 15.21 9.05
N GLY A 176 14.09 15.74 8.61
CA GLY A 176 14.27 16.23 7.25
C GLY A 176 14.03 15.15 6.19
N SER A 177 14.39 13.89 6.49
CA SER A 177 14.04 12.76 5.61
C SER A 177 12.54 12.56 5.46
N LYS A 178 11.77 12.59 6.56
CA LYS A 178 10.30 12.50 6.49
C LYS A 178 9.69 13.64 5.70
N GLU A 179 10.13 14.88 5.94
CA GLU A 179 9.64 16.05 5.21
C GLU A 179 9.89 15.90 3.70
N ALA A 180 11.08 15.48 3.30
CA ALA A 180 11.43 15.26 1.89
C ALA A 180 10.70 14.05 1.26
N TYR A 181 10.46 12.96 1.99
CA TYR A 181 9.62 11.86 1.50
C TYR A 181 8.14 12.25 1.38
N LEU A 182 7.59 13.06 2.29
CA LEU A 182 6.24 13.60 2.18
C LEU A 182 6.11 14.56 0.99
N LYS A 183 7.15 15.38 0.76
CA LYS A 183 7.29 16.23 -0.44
C LYS A 183 7.39 15.39 -1.72
N ALA A 184 8.07 14.24 -1.71
CA ALA A 184 8.05 13.30 -2.84
C ALA A 184 6.64 12.73 -3.09
N LEU A 185 5.94 12.27 -2.04
CA LEU A 185 4.56 11.77 -2.14
C LEU A 185 3.56 12.83 -2.61
N TYR A 186 3.82 14.12 -2.41
CA TYR A 186 3.01 15.19 -3.00
C TYR A 186 3.05 15.19 -4.54
N TYR A 187 4.18 14.82 -5.14
CA TYR A 187 4.34 14.72 -6.60
C TYR A 187 3.94 13.33 -7.15
N ALA A 188 4.20 12.26 -6.39
CA ALA A 188 3.83 10.89 -6.76
C ALA A 188 3.13 10.15 -5.60
N PRO A 189 1.81 10.36 -5.38
CA PRO A 189 1.07 9.83 -4.23
C PRO A 189 0.93 8.30 -4.17
N GLN A 190 1.37 7.57 -5.20
CA GLN A 190 1.30 6.10 -5.29
C GLN A 190 2.68 5.44 -5.17
N SER A 191 3.75 6.19 -4.89
CA SER A 191 5.12 5.69 -4.83
C SER A 191 5.32 4.69 -3.70
N THR A 192 5.35 3.39 -4.02
CA THR A 192 5.58 2.31 -3.04
C THR A 192 6.85 2.53 -2.24
N GLU A 193 7.97 2.90 -2.89
CA GLU A 193 9.25 3.17 -2.23
C GLU A 193 9.14 4.23 -1.13
N ALA A 194 8.54 5.38 -1.43
CA ALA A 194 8.39 6.47 -0.47
C ALA A 194 7.46 6.09 0.69
N HIS A 195 6.41 5.30 0.42
CA HIS A 195 5.55 4.77 1.48
C HIS A 195 6.28 3.76 2.38
N LEU A 196 7.04 2.82 1.83
CA LEU A 196 7.76 1.83 2.64
C LEU A 196 8.82 2.46 3.54
N VAL A 197 9.60 3.43 3.03
CA VAL A 197 10.63 4.10 3.85
C VAL A 197 9.99 4.94 4.96
N LEU A 198 8.90 5.67 4.69
CA LEU A 198 8.15 6.38 5.73
C LEU A 198 7.57 5.41 6.78
N ALA A 199 7.03 4.27 6.36
CA ALA A 199 6.54 3.24 7.28
C ALA A 199 7.65 2.74 8.22
N ASP A 200 8.85 2.48 7.69
CA ASP A 200 10.00 2.05 8.49
C ASP A 200 10.50 3.12 9.47
N ILE A 201 10.50 4.39 9.07
CA ILE A 201 10.82 5.49 9.98
C ILE A 201 9.78 5.54 11.11
N TYR A 202 8.48 5.50 10.79
CA TYR A 202 7.42 5.51 11.81
C TYR A 202 7.42 4.26 12.70
N LYS A 203 7.78 3.08 12.18
CA LYS A 203 8.01 1.85 12.97
C LYS A 203 9.14 2.05 13.99
N LYS A 204 10.28 2.60 13.56
CA LYS A 204 11.43 2.92 14.45
C LYS A 204 11.08 3.95 15.53
N GLU A 205 10.23 4.92 15.20
CA GLU A 205 9.69 5.91 16.16
C GLU A 205 8.56 5.36 17.06
N ASN A 206 8.20 4.08 16.94
CA ASN A 206 7.06 3.46 17.63
C ASN A 206 5.69 4.12 17.33
N LYS A 207 5.59 4.88 16.22
CA LYS A 207 4.37 5.54 15.73
C LYS A 207 3.59 4.61 14.81
N LEU A 208 3.17 3.45 15.36
CA LEU A 208 2.56 2.35 14.61
C LEU A 208 1.36 2.77 13.74
N GLN A 209 0.51 3.68 14.20
CA GLN A 209 -0.64 4.14 13.41
C GLN A 209 -0.23 4.89 12.14
N ASN A 210 0.82 5.71 12.19
CA ASN A 210 1.36 6.40 11.01
C ASN A 210 1.98 5.37 10.05
N ALA A 211 2.73 4.39 10.57
CA ALA A 211 3.30 3.33 9.74
C ALA A 211 2.22 2.52 9.00
N LEU A 212 1.10 2.21 9.67
CA LEU A 212 -0.03 1.52 9.06
C LEU A 212 -0.66 2.27 7.88
N VAL A 213 -0.74 3.61 7.94
CA VAL A 213 -1.25 4.41 6.81
C VAL A 213 -0.36 4.24 5.58
N HIS A 214 0.96 4.28 5.75
CA HIS A 214 1.89 4.11 4.63
C HIS A 214 1.98 2.66 4.13
N LEU A 215 1.95 1.66 5.02
CA LEU A 215 1.92 0.24 4.64
C LEU A 215 0.63 -0.12 3.89
N LEU A 216 -0.52 0.42 4.32
CA LEU A 216 -1.79 0.24 3.60
C LEU A 216 -1.70 0.80 2.18
N ALA A 217 -1.16 2.01 1.99
CA ALA A 217 -0.96 2.60 0.68
C ALA A 217 -0.01 1.76 -0.20
N ALA A 218 1.14 1.35 0.33
CA ALA A 218 2.07 0.46 -0.37
C ALA A 218 1.41 -0.87 -0.80
N SER A 219 0.66 -1.51 0.11
CA SER A 219 -0.07 -2.76 -0.17
C SER A 219 -1.26 -2.57 -1.12
N SER A 220 -1.71 -1.33 -1.33
CA SER A 220 -2.75 -0.99 -2.31
C SER A 220 -2.18 -0.77 -3.70
N SER A 221 -0.96 -0.21 -3.81
CA SER A 221 -0.19 -0.12 -5.05
C SER A 221 0.28 -1.49 -5.54
N GLU A 222 0.68 -2.39 -4.63
CA GLU A 222 1.20 -3.72 -4.95
C GLU A 222 0.45 -4.84 -4.17
N PRO A 223 -0.78 -5.20 -4.57
CA PRO A 223 -1.66 -6.08 -3.79
C PRO A 223 -1.20 -7.51 -3.58
N GLU A 224 -0.19 -7.99 -4.32
CA GLU A 224 0.32 -9.37 -4.26
C GLU A 224 1.78 -9.44 -3.77
N ASN A 225 2.40 -8.31 -3.43
CA ASN A 225 3.76 -8.28 -2.90
C ASN A 225 3.79 -8.84 -1.47
N THR A 226 4.33 -10.05 -1.31
CA THR A 226 4.27 -10.81 -0.04
C THR A 226 5.16 -10.19 1.05
N GLU A 227 6.21 -9.45 0.70
CA GLU A 227 7.02 -8.71 1.67
C GLU A 227 6.22 -7.55 2.27
N ILE A 228 5.57 -6.72 1.45
CA ILE A 228 4.74 -5.60 1.89
C ILE A 228 3.54 -6.09 2.72
N LEU A 229 2.87 -7.15 2.26
CA LEU A 229 1.75 -7.74 2.99
C LEU A 229 2.17 -8.30 4.35
N LYS A 230 3.36 -8.91 4.45
CA LYS A 230 3.90 -9.43 5.71
C LYS A 230 4.21 -8.32 6.70
N ASP A 231 4.83 -7.24 6.23
CA ASP A 231 5.14 -6.07 7.05
C ASP A 231 3.87 -5.33 7.51
N TYR A 232 2.87 -5.23 6.64
CA TYR A 232 1.55 -4.69 7.00
C TYR A 232 0.83 -5.57 8.04
N ALA A 233 0.82 -6.89 7.86
CA ALA A 233 0.20 -7.83 8.81
C ALA A 233 0.87 -7.81 10.18
N GLU A 234 2.21 -7.70 10.21
CA GLU A 234 3.00 -7.57 11.44
C GLU A 234 2.74 -6.23 12.14
N ALA A 235 2.71 -5.11 11.41
CA ALA A 235 2.36 -3.81 11.97
C ALA A 235 0.93 -3.79 12.54
N LEU A 236 -0.03 -4.44 11.87
CA LEU A 236 -1.40 -4.60 12.38
C LEU A 236 -1.44 -5.41 13.68
N TYR A 237 -0.65 -6.49 13.76
CA TYR A 237 -0.52 -7.29 14.97
C TYR A 237 0.06 -6.49 16.15
N GLN A 238 1.12 -5.71 15.90
CA GLN A 238 1.73 -4.84 16.91
C GLN A 238 0.78 -3.73 17.36
N ALA A 239 -0.03 -3.19 16.44
CA ALA A 239 -1.12 -2.25 16.75
C ALA A 239 -2.37 -2.89 17.38
N VAL A 240 -2.31 -4.17 17.78
CA VAL A 240 -3.41 -4.94 18.42
C VAL A 240 -4.63 -5.11 17.50
N GLN A 241 -4.51 -4.84 16.20
CA GLN A 241 -5.55 -5.06 15.18
C GLN A 241 -5.53 -6.52 14.70
N TYR A 242 -5.69 -7.46 15.64
CA TYR A 242 -5.52 -8.90 15.40
C TYR A 242 -6.44 -9.48 14.33
N THR A 243 -7.68 -8.99 14.22
CA THR A 243 -8.62 -9.44 13.17
C THR A 243 -8.12 -9.10 11.77
N LYS A 244 -7.77 -7.83 11.52
CA LYS A 244 -7.19 -7.39 10.25
C LYS A 244 -5.84 -8.05 9.97
N SER A 245 -5.02 -8.24 10.99
CA SER A 245 -3.74 -8.96 10.85
C SER A 245 -3.97 -10.40 10.38
N LEU A 246 -4.98 -11.09 10.94
CA LEU A 246 -5.38 -12.43 10.48
C LEU A 246 -5.84 -12.42 9.03
N GLU A 247 -6.71 -11.49 8.62
CA GLU A 247 -7.18 -11.35 7.23
C GLU A 247 -6.02 -11.24 6.22
N ILE A 248 -5.01 -10.41 6.53
CA ILE A 248 -3.83 -10.25 5.67
C ILE A 248 -2.92 -11.49 5.71
N TYR A 249 -2.77 -12.15 6.86
CA TYR A 249 -2.02 -13.41 6.93
C TYR A 249 -2.70 -14.57 6.21
N GLU A 250 -4.04 -14.65 6.22
CA GLU A 250 -4.80 -15.63 5.42
C GLU A 250 -4.66 -15.34 3.92
N LYS A 251 -4.67 -14.06 3.51
CA LYS A 251 -4.32 -13.68 2.13
C LYS A 251 -2.89 -14.10 1.76
N LEU A 252 -1.91 -13.88 2.63
CA LEU A 252 -0.52 -14.33 2.46
C LEU A 252 -0.42 -15.86 2.34
N HIS A 253 -1.20 -16.61 3.11
CA HIS A 253 -1.23 -18.08 3.01
C HIS A 253 -1.78 -18.56 1.67
N ASN A 254 -2.76 -17.86 1.09
CA ASN A 254 -3.25 -18.18 -0.25
C ASN A 254 -2.20 -17.93 -1.35
N LEU A 255 -1.29 -16.96 -1.15
CA LEU A 255 -0.16 -16.69 -2.06
C LEU A 255 1.03 -17.65 -1.82
N GLU A 256 1.29 -18.03 -0.56
CA GLU A 256 2.38 -18.93 -0.17
C GLU A 256 1.88 -20.12 0.70
N PRO A 257 1.15 -21.11 0.12
CA PRO A 257 0.51 -22.17 0.91
C PRO A 257 1.46 -23.04 1.73
N GLU A 258 2.70 -23.23 1.24
CA GLU A 258 3.71 -24.08 1.90
C GLU A 258 4.53 -23.33 2.97
N ASN A 259 4.34 -22.02 3.13
CA ASN A 259 5.13 -21.22 4.07
C ASN A 259 4.67 -21.43 5.52
N LYS A 260 5.37 -22.34 6.20
CA LYS A 260 5.16 -22.67 7.62
C LYS A 260 5.26 -21.47 8.57
N GLN A 261 6.01 -20.41 8.22
CA GLN A 261 6.08 -19.20 9.06
C GLN A 261 4.76 -18.44 9.07
N ILE A 262 4.10 -18.33 7.91
CA ILE A 262 2.77 -17.73 7.78
C ILE A 262 1.73 -18.57 8.53
N MET A 263 1.75 -19.90 8.37
CA MET A 263 0.85 -20.80 9.11
C MET A 263 0.99 -20.65 10.63
N ASN A 264 2.22 -20.62 11.15
CA ASN A 264 2.49 -20.41 12.58
C ASN A 264 2.03 -19.01 13.06
N ARG A 265 2.11 -17.98 12.21
CA ARG A 265 1.58 -16.64 12.53
C ARG A 265 0.04 -16.66 12.61
N ILE A 266 -0.64 -17.29 11.65
CA ILE A 266 -2.11 -17.48 11.66
C ILE A 266 -2.55 -18.16 12.95
N GLU A 267 -1.94 -19.29 13.30
CA GLU A 267 -2.27 -20.03 14.53
C GLU A 267 -2.04 -19.18 15.80
N GLY A 268 -0.92 -18.46 15.87
CA GLY A 268 -0.63 -17.54 16.98
C GLY A 268 -1.66 -16.41 17.12
N ILE A 269 -2.21 -15.90 16.02
CA ILE A 269 -3.23 -14.85 16.02
C ILE A 269 -4.61 -15.41 16.36
N LYS A 270 -5.00 -16.55 15.78
CA LYS A 270 -6.25 -17.25 16.11
C LYS A 270 -6.32 -17.58 17.61
N ASN A 271 -5.21 -18.06 18.20
CA ASN A 271 -5.09 -18.28 19.64
C ASN A 271 -5.28 -17.00 20.48
N ARG A 272 -4.78 -15.83 20.05
CA ARG A 272 -5.02 -14.55 20.73
C ARG A 272 -6.46 -14.05 20.62
N LEU A 273 -7.13 -14.37 19.52
CA LEU A 273 -8.54 -14.06 19.30
C LEU A 273 -9.50 -15.05 20.00
N GLY A 274 -8.98 -16.13 20.60
CA GLY A 274 -9.80 -17.22 21.16
C GLY A 274 -10.48 -18.10 20.09
N ILE A 275 -10.03 -18.02 18.84
CA ILE A 275 -10.53 -18.80 17.71
C ILE A 275 -9.83 -20.17 17.72
N TYR A 276 -10.37 -21.11 18.48
CA TYR A 276 -9.86 -22.49 18.53
C TYR A 276 -10.46 -23.33 17.40
N GLU A 277 -9.90 -23.20 16.21
CA GLU A 277 -10.11 -24.15 15.12
C GLU A 277 -9.33 -25.44 15.39
N LEU A 278 -9.94 -26.59 15.13
CA LEU A 278 -9.26 -27.87 15.16
C LEU A 278 -8.20 -27.91 14.04
N PRO A 279 -6.90 -28.15 14.33
CA PRO A 279 -5.89 -28.26 13.29
C PRO A 279 -6.29 -29.33 12.26
N THR A 280 -6.02 -29.13 10.98
CA THR A 280 -6.63 -29.91 9.87
C THR A 280 -6.51 -31.44 10.02
N ARG A 281 -5.43 -31.94 10.63
CA ARG A 281 -5.24 -33.36 10.97
C ARG A 281 -6.28 -33.95 11.93
N TYR A 282 -7.01 -33.12 12.65
CA TYR A 282 -8.09 -33.50 13.57
C TYR A 282 -9.48 -33.39 12.91
N ASN A 283 -9.62 -32.67 11.80
CA ASN A 283 -10.89 -32.57 11.07
C ASN A 283 -11.29 -33.91 10.42
N SER A 284 -10.31 -34.72 10.01
CA SER A 284 -10.52 -36.08 9.53
C SER A 284 -11.03 -37.06 10.60
N ILE A 285 -10.82 -36.78 11.89
CA ILE A 285 -11.23 -37.67 12.98
C ILE A 285 -12.77 -37.76 13.07
N ALA A 286 -13.47 -36.66 12.80
CA ALA A 286 -14.94 -36.64 12.76
C ALA A 286 -15.53 -37.60 11.70
N PHE A 287 -14.72 -38.02 10.73
CA PHE A 287 -15.08 -38.93 9.64
C PHE A 287 -14.34 -40.28 9.71
N SER A 288 -13.57 -40.54 10.77
CA SER A 288 -12.85 -41.81 10.94
C SER A 288 -13.75 -42.88 11.55
N GLU A 289 -13.75 -44.09 10.97
CA GLU A 289 -14.46 -45.25 11.52
C GLU A 289 -13.95 -45.69 12.91
N ALA A 290 -12.74 -45.27 13.29
CA ALA A 290 -12.17 -45.50 14.60
C ALA A 290 -11.30 -44.32 15.04
N VAL A 291 -11.40 -43.94 16.31
CA VAL A 291 -10.59 -42.88 16.92
C VAL A 291 -9.70 -43.46 18.01
N SER A 292 -8.42 -43.10 17.99
CA SER A 292 -7.43 -43.49 19.01
C SER A 292 -7.59 -42.69 20.31
N LYS A 293 -6.97 -43.16 21.40
CA LYS A 293 -7.04 -42.46 22.70
C LYS A 293 -6.28 -41.13 22.64
N GLU A 294 -5.22 -41.10 21.86
CA GLU A 294 -4.33 -39.98 21.59
C GLU A 294 -5.07 -38.88 20.82
N GLU A 295 -5.87 -39.27 19.81
CA GLU A 295 -6.75 -38.37 19.06
C GLU A 295 -7.88 -37.81 19.92
N ILE A 296 -8.55 -38.63 20.74
CA ILE A 296 -9.57 -38.16 21.70
C ILE A 296 -8.94 -37.19 22.70
N ALA A 297 -7.78 -37.51 23.27
CA ALA A 297 -7.09 -36.65 24.22
C ALA A 297 -6.74 -35.30 23.59
N ALA A 298 -6.25 -35.27 22.36
CA ALA A 298 -5.95 -34.03 21.64
C ALA A 298 -7.22 -33.22 21.31
N LEU A 299 -8.31 -33.86 20.87
CA LEU A 299 -9.60 -33.19 20.66
C LEU A 299 -10.13 -32.55 21.95
N LEU A 300 -10.01 -33.26 23.09
CA LEU A 300 -10.42 -32.75 24.40
C LEU A 300 -9.55 -31.57 24.85
N VAL A 301 -8.23 -31.65 24.65
CA VAL A 301 -7.31 -30.53 24.97
C VAL A 301 -7.65 -29.30 24.13
N VAL A 302 -7.80 -29.42 22.81
CA VAL A 302 -8.13 -28.25 21.96
C VAL A 302 -9.52 -27.67 22.32
N LYS A 303 -10.53 -28.52 22.57
CA LYS A 303 -11.90 -28.06 22.82
C LYS A 303 -12.15 -27.54 24.25
N PHE A 304 -11.35 -27.96 25.23
CA PHE A 304 -11.58 -27.65 26.64
C PHE A 304 -10.35 -27.05 27.36
N ASN A 305 -9.35 -26.54 26.64
CA ASN A 305 -8.08 -26.05 27.20
C ASN A 305 -8.28 -25.10 28.41
N GLY A 306 -9.12 -24.06 28.25
CA GLY A 306 -9.44 -23.09 29.31
C GLY A 306 -10.25 -23.61 30.51
N ILE A 307 -10.65 -24.90 30.48
CA ILE A 307 -11.22 -25.64 31.62
C ILE A 307 -10.16 -26.55 32.24
N LEU A 308 -9.35 -27.24 31.40
CA LEU A 308 -8.32 -28.17 31.85
C LEU A 308 -7.21 -27.46 32.65
N ASP A 309 -6.79 -26.26 32.23
CA ASP A 309 -5.83 -25.42 32.97
C ASP A 309 -6.32 -24.99 34.37
N LYS A 310 -7.62 -25.14 34.65
CA LYS A 310 -8.25 -24.79 35.95
C LYS A 310 -8.45 -25.99 36.87
N VAL A 311 -8.01 -27.20 36.50
CA VAL A 311 -8.10 -28.38 37.36
C VAL A 311 -6.81 -28.50 38.18
N PRO A 312 -6.78 -28.13 39.48
CA PRO A 312 -5.60 -28.36 40.31
C PRO A 312 -5.33 -29.86 40.39
N GLY A 313 -4.07 -30.23 40.15
CA GLY A 313 -3.68 -31.63 39.98
C GLY A 313 -3.76 -32.47 41.25
N THR A 314 -4.85 -33.22 41.42
CA THR A 314 -4.85 -34.65 41.78
C THR A 314 -6.28 -35.19 41.67
N PRO A 315 -6.55 -36.27 40.91
CA PRO A 315 -7.85 -36.93 40.96
C PRO A 315 -8.04 -37.62 42.33
N PRO A 316 -9.26 -37.62 42.91
CA PRO A 316 -9.50 -38.28 44.18
C PRO A 316 -9.31 -39.80 44.05
N VAL A 317 -8.44 -40.36 44.90
CA VAL A 317 -8.21 -41.81 44.98
C VAL A 317 -9.43 -42.46 45.66
N TYR A 318 -10.29 -43.07 44.85
CA TYR A 318 -11.39 -43.90 45.37
C TYR A 318 -10.85 -45.23 45.91
N HIS A 319 -10.55 -45.28 47.20
CA HIS A 319 -10.34 -46.55 47.91
C HIS A 319 -11.65 -47.35 47.96
N ARG A 320 -11.77 -48.37 47.10
CA ARG A 320 -12.76 -49.44 47.28
C ARG A 320 -12.39 -50.28 48.49
N TYR A 321 -12.97 -49.98 49.64
CA TYR A 321 -12.99 -50.91 50.77
C TYR A 321 -14.04 -51.99 50.54
N CYS A 322 -13.63 -53.14 50.00
CA CYS A 322 -14.40 -54.37 50.10
C CYS A 322 -14.26 -54.96 51.51
N ASN A 323 -15.07 -54.50 52.46
CA ASN A 323 -15.19 -55.16 53.76
C ASN A 323 -16.27 -56.25 53.70
N PHE A 324 -15.81 -57.48 53.50
CA PHE A 324 -16.59 -58.69 53.76
C PHE A 324 -16.43 -59.04 55.25
N LEU A 325 -17.56 -59.26 55.94
CA LEU A 325 -17.67 -59.55 57.38
C LEU A 325 -17.22 -58.43 58.33
N GLY A 326 -18.08 -58.12 59.31
CA GLY A 326 -18.00 -56.89 60.08
C GLY A 326 -17.08 -56.95 61.30
N ILE A 327 -16.39 -55.83 61.54
CA ILE A 327 -16.11 -55.27 62.86
C ILE A 327 -16.43 -53.78 62.76
N THR A 328 -17.25 -53.26 63.68
CA THR A 328 -17.56 -51.83 63.80
C THR A 328 -16.47 -51.13 64.59
N ILE A 329 -15.96 -50.02 64.06
CA ILE A 329 -15.20 -49.03 64.84
C ILE A 329 -15.81 -47.66 64.52
N HIS A 330 -16.41 -47.01 65.52
CA HIS A 330 -16.95 -45.66 65.39
C HIS A 330 -15.83 -44.61 65.43
N PRO A 331 -16.00 -43.46 64.76
CA PRO A 331 -14.95 -42.45 64.66
C PRO A 331 -14.83 -41.63 65.94
N SER A 332 -13.59 -41.34 66.37
CA SER A 332 -13.30 -40.26 67.31
C SER A 332 -12.82 -39.03 66.54
N SER A 333 -13.55 -37.94 66.73
CA SER A 333 -13.24 -36.63 66.13
C SER A 333 -12.17 -35.87 66.93
N ASN A 334 -11.50 -34.95 66.25
CA ASN A 334 -10.97 -33.65 66.69
C ASN A 334 -9.52 -33.44 66.27
N PHE A 335 -9.27 -32.45 65.39
CA PHE A 335 -8.61 -31.21 65.80
C PHE A 335 -8.83 -30.10 64.75
N LEU A 336 -9.12 -28.88 65.22
CA LEU A 336 -9.06 -27.64 64.44
C LEU A 336 -7.57 -27.22 64.29
N GLY A 337 -7.11 -26.34 63.41
CA GLY A 337 -7.74 -25.46 62.41
C GLY A 337 -6.67 -24.43 61.93
N TYR A 338 -7.06 -23.45 61.10
CA TYR A 338 -6.22 -22.34 60.55
C TYR A 338 -5.09 -22.76 59.58
N SER A 339 -5.05 -22.30 58.32
CA SER A 339 -5.00 -20.93 57.74
C SER A 339 -3.57 -20.41 57.57
N GLY A 340 -3.14 -20.14 56.33
CA GLY A 340 -1.84 -19.53 56.00
C GLY A 340 -1.58 -19.50 54.48
N TYR A 341 -1.51 -18.29 53.90
CA TYR A 341 -1.17 -18.03 52.50
C TYR A 341 0.34 -17.77 52.32
N LEU A 342 0.85 -17.90 51.08
CA LEU A 342 2.18 -17.44 50.59
C LEU A 342 3.39 -18.26 51.14
N SER A 343 4.52 -18.46 50.44
CA SER A 343 4.92 -18.11 49.05
C SER A 343 6.21 -18.87 48.64
N GLN A 344 6.40 -19.06 47.32
CA GLN A 344 7.67 -19.13 46.58
C GLN A 344 8.80 -20.14 46.96
N SER A 345 9.12 -20.97 45.95
CA SER A 345 10.46 -21.45 45.53
C SER A 345 11.51 -21.94 46.55
N HIS A 346 11.98 -23.19 46.37
CA HIS A 346 13.36 -23.42 45.91
C HIS A 346 13.57 -24.83 45.32
N PHE A 347 14.61 -24.95 44.48
CA PHE A 347 15.18 -26.20 43.97
C PHE A 347 15.66 -27.14 45.08
N SER A 348 15.51 -28.45 44.89
CA SER A 348 16.67 -29.37 44.86
C SER A 348 16.33 -30.73 44.25
N THR A 349 17.21 -31.20 43.37
CA THR A 349 17.26 -32.57 42.84
C THR A 349 18.21 -33.42 43.67
N GLU A 350 17.81 -34.64 44.06
CA GLU A 350 18.68 -35.83 44.23
C GLU A 350 17.79 -37.06 44.52
N LYS A 351 17.70 -38.04 43.61
CA LYS A 351 18.61 -39.20 43.50
C LYS A 351 18.91 -39.89 44.84
N ASN A 352 18.35 -41.09 45.02
CA ASN A 352 19.14 -42.21 45.54
C ASN A 352 18.60 -43.56 45.05
N CYS A 353 19.50 -44.53 44.91
CA CYS A 353 19.34 -45.73 44.07
C CYS A 353 19.81 -47.00 44.78
N TYR A 354 18.92 -48.00 44.92
CA TYR A 354 19.23 -49.45 45.02
C TYR A 354 20.09 -49.93 46.24
N PRO A 355 20.43 -51.23 46.43
CA PRO A 355 20.07 -52.47 45.68
C PRO A 355 19.64 -53.72 46.50
N GLY A 356 19.00 -54.70 45.82
CA GLY A 356 19.01 -56.16 46.14
C GLY A 356 18.16 -56.62 47.34
N ARG A 357 17.73 -57.88 47.51
CA ARG A 357 17.83 -59.18 46.82
C ARG A 357 16.65 -60.06 47.33
N ASP A 358 16.17 -61.18 46.78
CA ASP A 358 16.39 -62.02 45.58
C ASP A 358 15.03 -62.74 45.31
N GLY A 359 14.74 -63.51 44.25
CA GLY A 359 15.52 -63.98 43.11
C GLY A 359 15.12 -65.42 42.70
N ARG A 360 14.20 -65.58 41.72
CA ARG A 360 14.21 -66.64 40.68
C ARG A 360 13.03 -66.58 39.69
N ASN A 361 13.30 -67.10 38.48
CA ASN A 361 12.39 -67.54 37.41
C ASN A 361 11.67 -66.46 36.56
N SER A 362 12.35 -66.02 35.51
CA SER A 362 11.75 -65.83 34.18
C SER A 362 11.84 -67.19 33.42
N PRO A 363 10.94 -67.53 32.46
CA PRO A 363 10.96 -66.86 31.15
C PRO A 363 9.59 -66.64 30.44
N SER A 364 9.59 -65.62 29.58
CA SER A 364 8.98 -65.61 28.23
C SER A 364 7.46 -65.74 27.98
N PHE A 365 6.97 -64.74 27.24
CA PHE A 365 6.02 -64.81 26.11
C PHE A 365 4.50 -65.01 26.32
N ASN A 366 3.77 -64.07 25.68
CA ASN A 366 2.40 -64.14 25.14
C ASN A 366 1.18 -64.12 26.07
N LYS A 367 0.17 -63.36 25.60
CA LYS A 367 -1.19 -63.11 26.15
C LYS A 367 -1.15 -62.26 27.44
N LEU A 368 -1.88 -61.15 27.56
CA LEU A 368 -3.18 -60.81 26.97
C LEU A 368 -3.22 -59.38 26.40
N PHE A 369 -3.35 -59.24 25.08
CA PHE A 369 -3.91 -58.03 24.47
C PHE A 369 -5.43 -58.17 24.38
N GLY A 370 -6.15 -57.54 25.32
CA GLY A 370 -7.57 -57.27 25.16
C GLY A 370 -7.78 -56.06 24.25
N LYS A 371 -8.02 -56.29 22.95
CA LYS A 371 -8.47 -55.22 22.03
C LYS A 371 -9.95 -54.90 22.30
N GLU A 372 -10.22 -54.07 23.29
CA GLU A 372 -11.56 -53.51 23.49
C GLU A 372 -11.80 -52.39 22.47
N ARG A 373 -12.44 -52.73 21.34
CA ARG A 373 -13.12 -51.74 20.50
C ARG A 373 -14.49 -51.47 21.13
N ILE A 374 -14.81 -50.20 21.38
CA ILE A 374 -16.16 -49.80 21.78
C ILE A 374 -17.01 -49.73 20.52
N GLN A 375 -18.00 -50.61 20.38
CA GLN A 375 -19.05 -50.48 19.36
C GLN A 375 -20.13 -49.50 19.86
N VAL A 376 -20.45 -48.51 19.04
CA VAL A 376 -21.58 -47.59 19.27
C VAL A 376 -22.74 -48.04 18.39
N TYR A 377 -23.88 -48.36 18.99
CA TYR A 377 -25.11 -48.70 18.28
C TYR A 377 -25.99 -47.45 18.05
N PRO A 378 -26.74 -47.36 16.93
CA PRO A 378 -27.68 -46.27 16.70
C PRO A 378 -28.88 -46.35 17.65
N ALA A 379 -29.44 -45.20 18.01
CA ALA A 379 -30.55 -45.11 18.96
C ALA A 379 -31.90 -45.50 18.33
N ASP A 380 -32.69 -46.31 19.06
CA ASP A 380 -34.06 -46.69 18.72
C ASP A 380 -35.03 -45.48 18.89
N PRO A 381 -35.77 -45.07 17.85
CA PRO A 381 -36.62 -43.88 17.89
C PRO A 381 -37.96 -44.06 18.64
N THR A 382 -38.25 -45.22 19.25
CA THR A 382 -39.59 -45.54 19.76
C THR A 382 -39.84 -45.33 21.26
N ARG A 383 -38.81 -45.02 22.07
CA ARG A 383 -38.99 -44.79 23.53
C ARG A 383 -39.37 -43.35 23.88
N LYS A 384 -40.67 -43.08 24.00
CA LYS A 384 -41.19 -41.91 24.73
C LYS A 384 -40.95 -42.06 26.24
N ASN A 385 -40.29 -41.10 26.87
CA ASN A 385 -40.28 -40.92 28.32
C ASN A 385 -40.62 -39.43 28.63
N PRO A 386 -41.71 -39.12 29.37
CA PRO A 386 -42.42 -37.84 29.18
C PRO A 386 -41.96 -36.65 30.05
N ASN A 387 -40.81 -36.73 30.74
CA ASN A 387 -40.37 -35.68 31.68
C ASN A 387 -38.99 -35.11 31.33
N LEU A 388 -38.96 -34.15 30.39
CA LEU A 388 -37.92 -33.11 30.26
C LEU A 388 -38.39 -32.05 29.23
N ARG A 389 -39.29 -31.15 29.66
CA ARG A 389 -39.62 -29.93 28.90
C ARG A 389 -38.65 -28.82 29.28
N CYS A 390 -37.58 -28.66 28.50
CA CYS A 390 -36.85 -27.39 28.43
C CYS A 390 -37.33 -26.62 27.20
N CYS A 391 -37.77 -25.38 27.40
CA CYS A 391 -38.22 -24.50 26.34
C CYS A 391 -37.01 -23.96 25.55
N LEU A 392 -37.03 -24.14 24.22
CA LEU A 392 -36.31 -23.25 23.30
C LEU A 392 -37.28 -22.17 22.79
N PRO A 393 -36.91 -20.89 22.84
CA PRO A 393 -37.26 -19.89 21.85
C PRO A 393 -36.16 -19.82 20.77
N GLN A 394 -36.55 -19.49 19.53
CA GLN A 394 -35.67 -19.49 18.36
C GLN A 394 -34.84 -18.21 18.22
N LEU A 395 -33.62 -18.35 17.69
CA LEU A 395 -33.10 -17.54 16.59
C LEU A 395 -32.67 -18.55 15.51
N LEU A 396 -33.34 -18.61 14.34
CA LEU A 396 -33.07 -17.83 13.11
C LEU A 396 -31.67 -18.18 12.51
N LEU A 397 -31.44 -18.46 11.22
CA LEU A 397 -32.19 -18.19 9.97
C LEU A 397 -33.00 -16.89 9.98
#